data_AF-X1TJL3-F1
#
_entry.id   AF-X1TJL3-F1
#
_cell.length_a   1.000
_cell.length_b   1.000
_cell.length_c   1.000
_cell.angle_alpha   90.00
_cell.angle_beta   90.00
_cell.angle_gamma   90.00
#
_symmetry.space_group_name_H-M   'P 1'
#
loop_
_entity.id
_entity.type
_entity.pdbx_description
1 polymer ?
#
loop_
_entity_poly.entity_id
_entity_poly.type
_entity_poly.pdbx_seq_one_letter_code
_entity_poly.pdbx_strand_id
1 'polypeptide(L)'
;MGLKWTQAEIEKLKQYYGTKMLFELFPYRTKRAVKTQAAKLGFKRNRNIPLLSLTDAQRGYLAGLIDGDGTITMVWSNHNILYPRVAISVSDYRLCHIVREYIGIGHIYSTPTRGKDHYTWVVHTPQDVIAVLTELNAYFVLKKRRADLMLRFCQSRLNRRTHARYTEEDLELARQIREA
;
A
#
# COMPACT_ATOMS: atom_id res chain seq x y z
N MET A 1 2.04 35.59 6.98
CA MET A 1 1.03 35.40 5.90
C MET A 1 1.54 34.36 4.93
N GLY A 2 0.75 33.32 4.61
CA GLY A 2 1.15 32.33 3.61
C GLY A 2 1.03 32.90 2.19
N LEU A 3 2.01 32.59 1.33
CA LEU A 3 1.98 32.94 -0.09
C LEU A 3 0.66 32.47 -0.74
N LYS A 4 -0.08 33.39 -1.37
CA LYS A 4 -1.30 33.05 -2.12
C LYS A 4 -0.96 32.14 -3.31
N TRP A 5 -1.86 31.21 -3.64
CA TRP A 5 -1.72 30.34 -4.81
C TRP A 5 -2.09 31.12 -6.07
N THR A 6 -1.22 31.08 -7.08
CA THR A 6 -1.49 31.69 -8.39
C THR A 6 -2.36 30.77 -9.25
N GLN A 7 -3.05 31.33 -10.25
CA GLN A 7 -3.82 30.53 -11.20
C GLN A 7 -2.93 29.53 -11.96
N ALA A 8 -1.71 29.94 -12.33
CA ALA A 8 -0.74 29.06 -12.99
C ALA A 8 -0.32 27.87 -12.10
N GLU A 9 -0.14 28.10 -10.80
CA GLU A 9 0.14 27.02 -9.84
C GLU A 9 -1.07 26.08 -9.68
N ILE A 10 -2.30 26.61 -9.70
CA ILE A 10 -3.52 25.80 -9.62
C ILE A 10 -3.66 24.93 -10.87
N GLU A 11 -3.48 25.48 -12.07
CA GLU A 11 -3.55 24.71 -13.31
C GLU A 11 -2.44 23.66 -13.39
N LYS A 12 -1.21 24.01 -13.03
CA LYS A 12 -0.12 23.04 -12.93
C LYS A 12 -0.41 21.94 -11.92
N LEU A 13 -1.06 22.28 -10.81
CA LEU A 13 -1.44 21.28 -9.80
C LEU A 13 -2.48 20.34 -10.39
N LYS A 14 -3.51 20.85 -11.07
CA LYS A 14 -4.54 20.02 -11.72
C LYS A 14 -3.95 19.08 -12.77
N GLN A 15 -3.04 19.58 -13.60
CA GLN A 15 -2.44 18.82 -14.70
C GLN A 15 -1.52 17.70 -14.22
N TYR A 16 -0.74 17.93 -13.15
CA TYR A 16 0.32 17.01 -12.73
C TYR A 16 0.02 16.25 -11.43
N TYR A 17 -1.16 16.43 -10.82
CA TYR A 17 -1.50 15.76 -9.57
C TYR A 17 -1.48 14.23 -9.72
N GLY A 18 -0.70 13.55 -8.86
CA GLY A 18 -0.53 12.09 -8.90
C GLY A 18 0.69 11.60 -9.69
N THR A 19 1.39 12.49 -10.41
CA THR A 19 2.64 12.14 -11.13
C THR A 19 3.86 12.18 -10.21
N LYS A 20 4.92 11.44 -10.58
CA LYS A 20 6.21 11.44 -9.85
C LYS A 20 6.87 12.84 -9.84
N MET A 21 6.67 13.62 -10.91
CA MET A 21 7.27 14.95 -11.09
C MET A 21 6.54 16.08 -10.34
N LEU A 22 5.40 15.79 -9.71
CA LEU A 22 4.54 16.83 -9.11
C LEU A 22 5.32 17.77 -8.18
N PHE A 23 6.25 17.28 -7.37
CA PHE A 23 6.97 18.14 -6.41
C PHE A 23 8.11 18.95 -7.03
N GLU A 24 8.68 18.50 -8.16
CA GLU A 24 9.73 19.22 -8.89
C GLU A 24 9.16 20.48 -9.56
N LEU A 25 7.88 20.43 -9.91
CA LEU A 25 7.15 21.50 -10.58
C LEU A 25 6.76 22.69 -9.67
N PHE A 26 6.96 22.55 -8.35
CA PHE A 26 6.66 23.58 -7.35
C PHE A 26 7.86 23.83 -6.41
N PRO A 27 8.99 24.37 -6.92
CA PRO A 27 10.22 24.53 -6.15
C PRO A 27 10.07 25.46 -4.94
N TYR A 28 9.10 26.38 -4.98
CA TYR A 28 8.84 27.35 -3.91
C TYR A 28 7.70 26.93 -2.96
N ARG A 29 7.15 25.71 -3.11
CA ARG A 29 6.10 25.20 -2.23
C ARG A 29 6.60 23.97 -1.48
N THR A 30 6.33 23.93 -0.18
CA THR A 30 6.56 22.70 0.58
C THR A 30 5.62 21.60 0.09
N LYS A 31 6.07 20.34 0.18
CA LYS A 31 5.23 19.17 -0.15
C LYS A 31 3.88 19.19 0.60
N ARG A 32 3.87 19.70 1.84
CA ARG A 32 2.66 19.87 2.65
C ARG A 32 1.71 20.91 2.04
N ALA A 33 2.22 22.08 1.64
CA ALA A 33 1.39 23.11 1.00
C ALA A 33 0.70 22.60 -0.26
N VAL A 34 1.44 21.88 -1.13
CA VAL A 34 0.90 21.26 -2.35
C VAL A 34 -0.22 20.27 -2.04
N LYS A 35 -0.01 19.38 -1.06
CA LYS A 35 -1.03 18.41 -0.63
C LYS A 35 -2.27 19.08 -0.04
N THR A 36 -2.08 20.11 0.80
CA THR A 36 -3.19 20.87 1.40
C THR A 36 -4.00 21.59 0.33
N GLN A 37 -3.35 22.21 -0.65
CA GLN A 37 -4.07 22.86 -1.75
C GLN A 37 -4.82 21.86 -2.62
N ALA A 38 -4.21 20.73 -2.94
CA ALA A 38 -4.89 19.69 -3.69
C ALA A 38 -6.15 19.18 -2.98
N ALA A 39 -6.07 18.95 -1.67
CA ALA A 39 -7.23 18.58 -0.86
C ALA A 39 -8.32 19.66 -0.89
N LYS A 40 -7.96 20.95 -0.80
CA LYS A 40 -8.92 22.07 -0.94
C LYS A 40 -9.60 22.11 -2.31
N LEU A 41 -8.89 21.75 -3.37
CA LEU A 41 -9.42 21.67 -4.73
C LEU A 41 -10.24 20.39 -4.99
N GLY A 42 -10.46 19.57 -3.96
CA GLY A 42 -11.24 18.33 -4.10
C GLY A 42 -10.47 17.18 -4.75
N PHE A 43 -9.15 17.31 -4.95
CA PHE A 43 -8.33 16.18 -5.34
C PHE A 43 -8.33 15.16 -4.22
N LYS A 44 -9.12 14.11 -4.39
CA LYS A 44 -8.89 12.86 -3.69
C LYS A 44 -7.55 12.34 -4.20
N ARG A 45 -6.77 11.70 -3.33
CA ARG A 45 -5.55 10.99 -3.73
C ARG A 45 -5.97 9.97 -4.78
N ASN A 46 -5.88 10.34 -6.05
CA ASN A 46 -6.36 9.50 -7.13
C ASN A 46 -5.32 8.39 -7.26
N ARG A 47 -5.57 7.29 -6.55
CA ARG A 47 -4.87 6.03 -6.75
C ARG A 47 -5.45 5.32 -7.97
N ASN A 48 -5.77 6.06 -9.04
CA ASN A 48 -5.68 5.51 -10.40
C ASN A 48 -4.19 5.27 -10.71
N ILE A 49 -3.56 4.49 -9.86
CA ILE A 49 -2.55 3.56 -10.31
C ILE A 49 -3.43 2.54 -11.01
N PRO A 50 -3.39 2.43 -12.34
CA PRO A 50 -4.04 1.30 -12.98
C PRO A 50 -3.47 0.08 -12.27
N LEU A 51 -4.31 -0.61 -11.48
CA LEU A 51 -3.98 -1.96 -11.07
C LEU A 51 -3.71 -2.67 -12.39
N LEU A 52 -2.45 -3.05 -12.53
CA LEU A 52 -1.86 -3.37 -13.81
C LEU A 52 -2.68 -4.48 -14.46
N SER A 53 -2.76 -4.43 -15.78
CA SER A 53 -3.24 -5.51 -16.63
C SER A 53 -2.31 -6.72 -16.49
N LEU A 54 -2.26 -7.31 -15.31
CA LEU A 54 -1.43 -8.45 -15.01
C LEU A 54 -1.88 -9.58 -15.94
N THR A 55 -0.92 -10.30 -16.49
CA THR A 55 -1.19 -11.59 -17.11
C THR A 55 -1.39 -12.63 -16.01
N ASP A 56 -2.04 -13.75 -16.33
CA ASP A 56 -2.21 -14.84 -15.36
C ASP A 56 -0.87 -15.41 -14.91
N ALA A 57 0.15 -15.39 -15.79
CA ALA A 57 1.51 -15.75 -15.44
C ALA A 57 2.10 -14.81 -14.39
N GLN A 58 1.89 -13.50 -14.52
CA GLN A 58 2.33 -12.53 -13.51
C GLN A 58 1.57 -12.68 -12.20
N ARG A 59 0.24 -12.91 -12.24
CA ARG A 59 -0.57 -13.17 -11.04
C ARG A 59 -0.07 -14.42 -10.31
N GLY A 60 0.12 -15.52 -11.03
CA GLY A 60 0.65 -16.77 -10.48
C GLY A 60 2.04 -16.60 -9.89
N TYR A 61 2.95 -15.93 -10.61
CA TYR A 61 4.29 -15.63 -10.12
C TYR A 61 4.28 -14.81 -8.81
N LEU A 62 3.51 -13.71 -8.77
CA LEU A 62 3.42 -12.85 -7.60
C LEU A 62 2.77 -13.56 -6.40
N ALA A 63 1.70 -14.32 -6.64
CA ALA A 63 1.04 -15.11 -5.60
C ALA A 63 1.97 -16.19 -5.04
N GLY A 64 2.67 -16.93 -5.91
CA GLY A 64 3.66 -17.93 -5.51
C GLY A 64 4.82 -17.33 -4.73
N LEU A 65 5.31 -16.15 -5.14
CA LEU A 65 6.36 -15.44 -4.42
C LEU A 65 5.92 -15.00 -3.02
N ILE A 66 4.68 -14.50 -2.88
CA ILE A 66 4.12 -14.16 -1.56
C ILE A 66 3.89 -15.42 -0.71
N ASP A 67 3.46 -16.53 -1.32
CA ASP A 67 3.26 -17.80 -0.62
C ASP A 67 4.57 -18.36 -0.05
N GLY A 68 5.66 -18.28 -0.82
CA GLY A 68 6.98 -18.79 -0.46
C GLY A 68 7.80 -17.85 0.44
N ASP A 69 8.07 -16.62 -0.02
CA ASP A 69 8.99 -15.66 0.63
C ASP A 69 8.26 -14.47 1.26
N GLY A 70 6.94 -14.52 1.28
CA GLY A 70 6.09 -13.43 1.75
C GLY A 70 5.34 -13.70 3.04
N THR A 71 4.66 -12.66 3.48
CA THR A 71 3.77 -12.67 4.63
C THR A 71 2.48 -11.93 4.30
N ILE A 72 1.37 -12.47 4.75
CA ILE A 72 0.09 -11.79 4.95
C ILE A 72 -0.11 -11.85 6.46
N THR A 73 -0.19 -10.71 7.15
CA THR A 73 -0.21 -10.70 8.62
C THR A 73 -0.80 -9.41 9.20
N MET A 74 -1.10 -9.43 10.50
CA MET A 74 -1.59 -8.30 11.27
C MET A 74 -0.52 -7.82 12.25
N VAL A 75 -0.13 -6.54 12.17
CA VAL A 75 0.93 -5.95 12.99
C VAL A 75 0.36 -4.88 13.92
N TRP A 76 0.82 -4.89 15.17
CA TRP A 76 0.58 -3.79 16.11
C TRP A 76 1.69 -2.75 15.97
N SER A 77 1.29 -1.50 15.83
CA SER A 77 2.20 -0.37 16.01
C SER A 77 2.45 -0.09 17.50
N ASN A 78 3.51 0.69 17.78
CA ASN A 78 3.80 1.18 19.13
C ASN A 78 2.69 2.08 19.72
N HIS A 79 1.78 2.58 18.87
CA HIS A 79 0.63 3.39 19.29
C HIS A 79 -0.64 2.57 19.47
N ASN A 80 -0.52 1.24 19.64
CA ASN A 80 -1.64 0.31 19.78
C ASN A 80 -2.65 0.39 18.62
N ILE A 81 -2.17 0.70 17.42
CA ILE A 81 -2.92 0.62 16.17
C ILE A 81 -2.57 -0.71 15.50
N LEU A 82 -3.58 -1.54 15.27
CA LEU A 82 -3.50 -2.76 14.49
C LEU A 82 -3.68 -2.45 12.99
N TYR A 83 -2.73 -2.90 12.16
CA TYR A 83 -2.77 -2.66 10.71
C TYR A 83 -2.47 -3.94 9.91
N PRO A 84 -3.06 -4.07 8.71
CA PRO A 84 -2.81 -5.20 7.84
C PRO A 84 -1.44 -5.04 7.16
N ARG A 85 -0.78 -6.14 6.85
CA ARG A 85 0.51 -6.13 6.19
C ARG A 85 0.61 -7.27 5.18
N VAL A 86 0.95 -6.93 3.95
CA VAL A 86 1.44 -7.89 2.95
C VAL A 86 2.86 -7.47 2.57
N ALA A 87 3.81 -8.39 2.68
CA ALA A 87 5.21 -8.09 2.37
C ALA A 87 5.94 -9.30 1.78
N ILE A 88 6.98 -9.02 1.01
CA ILE A 88 8.00 -9.99 0.58
C ILE A 88 9.34 -9.48 1.08
N SER A 89 10.15 -10.38 1.66
CA SER A 89 11.43 -10.01 2.25
C SER A 89 12.53 -10.93 1.72
N VAL A 90 13.45 -10.36 0.94
CA VAL A 90 14.41 -11.10 0.10
C VAL A 90 15.79 -10.43 0.10
N SER A 91 16.85 -11.19 -0.20
CA SER A 91 18.23 -10.67 -0.26
C SER A 91 18.55 -9.96 -1.59
N ASP A 92 17.79 -10.22 -2.65
CA ASP A 92 17.99 -9.58 -3.96
C ASP A 92 17.03 -8.40 -4.15
N TYR A 93 17.57 -7.18 -4.19
CA TYR A 93 16.81 -5.96 -4.43
C TYR A 93 15.99 -5.99 -5.73
N ARG A 94 16.51 -6.64 -6.78
CA ARG A 94 15.87 -6.68 -8.10
C ARG A 94 14.48 -7.29 -8.02
N LEU A 95 14.29 -8.27 -7.14
CA LEU A 95 13.01 -8.93 -6.93
C LEU A 95 11.97 -7.99 -6.31
N CYS A 96 12.34 -7.22 -5.28
CA CYS A 96 11.45 -6.19 -4.73
C CYS A 96 11.10 -5.11 -5.78
N HIS A 97 12.04 -4.77 -6.66
CA HIS A 97 11.79 -3.82 -7.74
C HIS A 97 10.79 -4.36 -8.76
N ILE A 98 10.97 -5.60 -9.25
CA ILE A 98 10.04 -6.28 -10.16
C ILE A 98 8.64 -6.33 -9.57
N VAL A 99 8.50 -6.73 -8.30
CA VAL A 99 7.22 -6.77 -7.60
C VAL A 99 6.56 -5.40 -7.59
N ARG A 100 7.30 -4.34 -7.27
CA ARG A 100 6.76 -2.96 -7.26
C ARG A 100 6.35 -2.49 -8.65
N GLU A 101 7.12 -2.83 -9.70
CA GLU A 101 6.78 -2.45 -11.07
C GLU A 101 5.55 -3.21 -11.59
N TYR A 102 5.37 -4.50 -11.24
CA TYR A 102 4.18 -5.28 -11.60
C TYR A 102 2.94 -4.94 -10.78
N ILE A 103 3.08 -4.54 -9.52
CA ILE A 103 1.94 -4.21 -8.66
C ILE A 103 1.59 -2.71 -8.73
N GLY A 104 2.56 -1.85 -9.05
CA GLY A 104 2.39 -0.40 -9.14
C GLY A 104 2.27 0.33 -7.79
N ILE A 105 2.12 -0.41 -6.69
CA ILE A 105 2.04 0.09 -5.30
C ILE A 105 3.06 -0.57 -4.38
N GLY A 106 3.16 -0.03 -3.17
CA GLY A 106 4.01 -0.52 -2.10
C GLY A 106 5.31 0.27 -1.92
N HIS A 107 5.93 0.04 -0.78
CA HIS A 107 7.19 0.65 -0.39
C HIS A 107 8.28 -0.41 -0.36
N ILE A 108 9.49 -0.03 -0.78
CA ILE A 108 10.69 -0.86 -0.61
C ILE A 108 11.57 -0.20 0.44
N TYR A 109 12.03 -0.96 1.41
CA TYR A 109 13.05 -0.53 2.36
C TYR A 109 14.13 -1.61 2.49
N SER A 110 15.32 -1.22 2.94
CA SER A 110 16.42 -2.13 3.24
C SER A 110 16.67 -2.15 4.74
N THR A 111 16.94 -3.33 5.29
CA THR A 111 17.39 -3.53 6.66
C THR A 111 18.61 -4.45 6.67
N PRO A 112 19.75 -4.02 7.22
CA PRO A 112 20.90 -4.90 7.37
C PRO A 112 20.57 -6.00 8.37
N THR A 113 20.68 -7.25 7.93
CA THR A 113 20.44 -8.44 8.74
C THR A 113 21.69 -9.31 8.71
N ARG A 114 22.31 -9.53 9.88
CA ARG A 114 23.56 -10.31 10.02
C ARG A 114 24.68 -9.84 9.06
N GLY A 115 24.81 -8.52 8.90
CA GLY A 115 25.84 -7.91 8.05
C GLY A 115 25.57 -7.98 6.53
N LYS A 116 24.37 -8.40 6.11
CA LYS A 116 23.94 -8.37 4.70
C LYS A 116 22.66 -7.56 4.55
N ASP A 117 22.54 -6.83 3.45
CA ASP A 117 21.29 -6.13 3.14
C ASP A 117 20.17 -7.11 2.86
N HIS A 118 19.00 -6.79 3.40
CA HIS A 118 17.77 -7.51 3.16
C HIS A 118 16.69 -6.50 2.78
N TYR A 119 16.01 -6.77 1.68
CA TYR A 119 15.08 -5.84 1.05
C TYR A 119 13.66 -6.31 1.27
N THR A 120 12.78 -5.39 1.66
CA THR A 120 11.37 -5.70 1.87
C THR A 120 10.51 -4.82 0.99
N TRP A 121 9.71 -5.44 0.13
CA TRP A 121 8.54 -4.79 -0.47
C TRP A 121 7.34 -4.97 0.46
N VAL A 122 6.56 -3.90 0.71
CA VAL A 122 5.42 -3.94 1.63
C VAL A 122 4.26 -3.04 1.19
N VAL A 123 3.03 -3.51 1.42
CA VAL A 123 1.82 -2.70 1.52
C VAL A 123 1.18 -2.87 2.90
N HIS A 124 0.69 -1.78 3.49
CA HIS A 124 0.17 -1.79 4.86
C HIS A 124 -1.08 -0.94 5.11
N THR A 125 -1.64 -0.31 4.07
CA THR A 125 -2.94 0.38 4.20
C THR A 125 -4.06 -0.58 3.78
N PRO A 126 -5.25 -0.57 4.43
CA PRO A 126 -6.36 -1.44 4.03
C PRO A 126 -6.68 -1.36 2.54
N GLN A 127 -6.64 -0.16 1.96
CA GLN A 127 -6.86 0.06 0.53
C GLN A 127 -5.82 -0.66 -0.35
N ASP A 128 -4.53 -0.52 -0.03
CA ASP A 128 -3.45 -1.14 -0.83
C ASP A 128 -3.45 -2.66 -0.67
N VAL A 129 -3.75 -3.15 0.54
CA VAL A 129 -3.86 -4.59 0.80
C VAL A 129 -5.03 -5.19 0.02
N ILE A 130 -6.20 -4.53 0.00
CA ILE A 130 -7.32 -4.97 -0.85
C ILE A 130 -6.91 -5.00 -2.32
N ALA A 131 -6.28 -3.93 -2.80
CA ALA A 131 -5.87 -3.83 -4.20
C ALA A 131 -4.96 -5.00 -4.62
N VAL A 132 -3.98 -5.37 -3.79
CA VAL A 132 -3.11 -6.53 -4.04
C VAL A 132 -3.85 -7.85 -3.89
N LEU A 133 -4.55 -8.04 -2.78
CA LEU A 133 -5.14 -9.34 -2.47
C LEU A 133 -6.29 -9.67 -3.41
N THR A 134 -7.14 -8.72 -3.80
CA THR A 134 -8.21 -8.97 -4.78
C THR A 134 -7.66 -9.48 -6.11
N GLU A 135 -6.54 -8.91 -6.57
CA GLU A 135 -5.91 -9.29 -7.84
C GLU A 135 -5.26 -10.68 -7.80
N LEU A 136 -4.68 -11.05 -6.66
CA LEU A 136 -3.91 -12.29 -6.50
C LEU A 136 -4.71 -13.43 -5.85
N ASN A 137 -5.91 -13.16 -5.32
CA ASN A 137 -6.60 -14.09 -4.42
C ASN A 137 -6.85 -15.47 -5.04
N ALA A 138 -7.17 -15.50 -6.33
CA ALA A 138 -7.45 -16.75 -7.05
C ALA A 138 -6.21 -17.64 -7.24
N TYR A 139 -5.01 -17.08 -7.03
CA TYR A 139 -3.73 -17.73 -7.31
C TYR A 139 -2.97 -18.16 -6.05
N PHE A 140 -3.41 -17.75 -4.86
CA PHE A 140 -2.83 -18.25 -3.61
C PHE A 140 -3.16 -19.72 -3.38
N VAL A 141 -2.17 -20.48 -2.94
CA VAL A 141 -2.30 -21.88 -2.53
C VAL A 141 -2.13 -21.97 -1.01
N LEU A 142 -0.97 -21.56 -0.49
CA LEU A 142 -0.62 -21.74 0.92
C LEU A 142 -1.29 -20.69 1.81
N LYS A 143 -1.37 -19.44 1.36
CA LYS A 143 -1.90 -18.33 2.16
C LYS A 143 -3.34 -17.95 1.78
N LYS A 144 -4.06 -18.81 1.02
CA LYS A 144 -5.42 -18.55 0.53
C LYS A 144 -6.39 -18.15 1.64
N ARG A 145 -6.54 -19.00 2.66
CA ARG A 145 -7.40 -18.71 3.83
C ARG A 145 -7.03 -17.39 4.50
N ARG A 146 -5.73 -17.12 4.63
CA ARG A 146 -5.23 -15.90 5.26
C ARG A 146 -5.54 -14.66 4.43
N ALA A 147 -5.44 -14.75 3.10
CA ALA A 147 -5.82 -13.68 2.18
C ALA A 147 -7.32 -13.36 2.26
N ASP A 148 -8.18 -14.37 2.31
CA ASP A 148 -9.63 -14.19 2.42
C ASP A 148 -10.02 -13.48 3.73
N LEU A 149 -9.44 -13.90 4.87
CA LEU A 149 -9.66 -13.24 6.16
C LEU A 149 -9.13 -11.79 6.16
N MET A 150 -7.97 -11.56 5.54
CA MET A 150 -7.37 -10.23 5.43
C MET A 150 -8.23 -9.29 4.58
N LEU A 151 -8.82 -9.77 3.48
CA LEU A 151 -9.74 -8.99 2.65
C LEU A 151 -10.96 -8.54 3.47
N ARG A 152 -11.58 -9.46 4.22
CA ARG A 152 -12.72 -9.14 5.11
C ARG A 152 -12.36 -8.07 6.14
N PHE A 153 -11.21 -8.24 6.82
CA PHE A 153 -10.72 -7.25 7.78
C PHE A 153 -10.55 -5.88 7.11
N CYS A 154 -9.84 -5.81 5.98
CA CYS A 154 -9.56 -4.55 5.31
C CYS A 154 -10.83 -3.83 4.82
N GLN A 155 -11.81 -4.59 4.30
CA GLN A 155 -13.10 -4.04 3.83
C GLN A 155 -13.91 -3.45 4.99
N SER A 156 -13.98 -4.16 6.12
CA SER A 156 -14.57 -3.63 7.37
C SER A 156 -13.94 -2.29 7.75
N ARG A 157 -12.60 -2.17 7.68
CA ARG A 157 -11.88 -0.96 8.06
C ARG A 157 -12.06 0.21 7.09
N LEU A 158 -12.19 -0.02 5.80
CA LEU A 158 -12.37 1.06 4.80
C LEU A 158 -13.72 1.78 4.95
N ASN A 159 -14.76 1.06 5.37
CA ASN A 159 -16.11 1.62 5.50
C ASN A 159 -16.30 2.45 6.78
N ARG A 160 -15.25 2.59 7.60
CA ARG A 160 -15.33 3.23 8.92
C ARG A 160 -14.56 4.55 8.94
N ARG A 161 -14.96 5.43 9.88
CA ARG A 161 -14.24 6.68 10.14
C ARG A 161 -12.79 6.38 10.55
N THR A 162 -11.89 7.28 10.16
CA THR A 162 -10.49 7.26 10.64
C THR A 162 -10.47 7.21 12.16
N HIS A 163 -9.65 6.33 12.73
CA HIS A 163 -9.54 6.07 14.18
C HIS A 163 -10.77 5.45 14.86
N ALA A 164 -11.73 4.88 14.11
CA ALA A 164 -12.78 4.06 14.71
C ALA A 164 -12.15 2.92 15.55
N ARG A 165 -12.71 2.66 16.74
CA ARG A 165 -12.29 1.54 17.60
C ARG A 165 -12.41 0.21 16.85
N TYR A 166 -11.64 -0.79 17.29
CA TYR A 166 -11.79 -2.15 16.79
C TYR A 166 -13.06 -2.76 17.37
N THR A 167 -13.84 -3.42 16.52
CA THR A 167 -14.97 -4.26 16.96
C THR A 167 -14.45 -5.62 17.41
N GLU A 168 -15.26 -6.38 18.13
CA GLU A 168 -14.96 -7.78 18.46
C GLU A 168 -14.66 -8.60 17.20
N GLU A 169 -15.42 -8.38 16.13
CA GLU A 169 -15.17 -9.00 14.83
C GLU A 169 -13.79 -8.63 14.24
N ASP A 170 -13.35 -7.37 14.38
CA ASP A 170 -12.03 -6.95 13.87
C ASP A 170 -10.91 -7.71 14.60
N LEU A 171 -11.07 -7.88 15.92
CA LEU A 171 -10.10 -8.57 16.77
C LEU A 171 -10.10 -10.08 16.52
N GLU A 172 -11.27 -10.67 16.31
CA GLU A 172 -11.40 -12.09 16.00
C GLU A 172 -10.83 -12.41 14.61
N LEU A 173 -11.11 -11.58 13.59
CA LEU A 173 -10.46 -11.70 12.29
C LEU A 173 -8.95 -11.60 12.41
N ALA A 174 -8.45 -10.65 13.20
CA ALA A 174 -7.02 -10.50 13.41
C ALA A 174 -6.37 -11.72 14.09
N ARG A 175 -7.08 -12.36 15.03
CA ARG A 175 -6.67 -13.61 15.66
C ARG A 175 -6.60 -14.74 14.64
N GLN A 176 -7.68 -14.94 13.87
CA GLN A 176 -7.76 -15.97 12.83
C GLN A 176 -6.68 -15.80 11.75
N ILE A 177 -6.35 -14.56 11.37
CA ILE A 177 -5.28 -14.28 10.40
C ILE A 177 -3.90 -14.73 10.91
N ARG A 178 -3.66 -14.64 12.23
CA ARG A 178 -2.38 -15.04 12.82
C ARG A 178 -2.24 -16.56 12.95
N GLU A 179 -3.36 -17.27 13.04
CA GLU A 179 -3.41 -18.73 13.25
C GLU A 179 -3.58 -19.53 11.95
N ALA A 180 -4.21 -18.94 10.92
CA ALA A 180 -4.15 -19.42 9.54
C ALA A 180 -2.73 -19.22 8.99
#